data_AF-A0A8T5QT31-F1
#
_entry.id   AF-A0A8T5QT31-F1
#
_cell.length_a   1.000
_cell.length_b   1.000
_cell.length_c   1.000
_cell.angle_alpha   90.00
_cell.angle_beta   90.00
_cell.angle_gamma   90.00
#
_symmetry.space_group_name_H-M   'P 1'
#
loop_
_entity.id
_entity.type
_entity.pdbx_description
1 polymer ?
#
loop_
_entity_poly.entity_id
_entity_poly.type
_entity_poly.pdbx_seq_one_letter_code
_entity_poly.pdbx_strand_id
1 'polypeptide(L)'
;MKILTQQDIEHLRKNPDSWDWYALSRNYKLSEDFIREFKNKVDWYRICKYQKLSENFIREFRDKLSWFGVLRYKKISEDFFLEFKDKLFNQYYFQICCCYKNYNNIKLYLKHGIKLDNHSRKNLFL
;
A
#
# COMPACT_ATOMS: atom_id res chain seq x y z
N MET A 1 -13.89 5.35 10.20
CA MET A 1 -12.86 4.59 10.94
C MET A 1 -12.82 5.11 12.37
N LYS A 2 -12.64 4.21 13.34
CA LYS A 2 -12.50 4.54 14.76
C LYS A 2 -11.08 5.07 15.05
N ILE A 3 -10.86 5.68 16.21
CA ILE A 3 -9.55 6.12 16.68
C ILE A 3 -9.27 5.40 17.99
N LEU A 4 -8.04 4.93 18.20
CA LEU A 4 -7.62 4.35 19.48
C LEU A 4 -7.36 5.50 20.47
N THR A 5 -7.84 5.35 21.69
CA THR A 5 -7.51 6.26 22.78
C THR A 5 -6.12 5.94 23.34
N GLN A 6 -5.54 6.88 24.09
CA GLN A 6 -4.27 6.65 24.78
C GLN A 6 -4.37 5.45 25.74
N GLN A 7 -5.50 5.30 26.42
CA GLN A 7 -5.77 4.18 27.31
C GLN A 7 -5.81 2.84 26.55
N ASP A 8 -6.42 2.80 25.35
CA ASP A 8 -6.42 1.60 24.51
C ASP A 8 -4.98 1.18 24.14
N ILE A 9 -4.14 2.16 23.78
CA ILE A 9 -2.73 1.91 23.41
C ILE A 9 -1.95 1.35 24.62
N GLU A 10 -2.15 1.91 25.81
CA GLU A 10 -1.51 1.40 27.04
C GLU A 10 -1.95 -0.01 27.39
N HIS A 11 -3.25 -0.31 27.27
CA HIS A 11 -3.77 -1.65 27.51
C HIS A 11 -3.21 -2.64 26.48
N LEU A 12 -3.12 -2.24 25.22
CA LEU A 12 -2.57 -3.03 24.14
C LEU A 12 -1.06 -3.31 24.34
N ARG A 13 -0.29 -2.36 24.87
CA ARG A 13 1.12 -2.58 25.25
C ARG A 13 1.28 -3.63 26.34
N LYS A 14 0.37 -3.63 27.33
CA LYS A 14 0.40 -4.57 28.45
C LYS A 14 0.01 -5.99 28.02
N ASN A 15 -0.94 -6.12 27.10
CA ASN A 15 -1.43 -7.42 26.65
C ASN A 15 -1.78 -7.40 25.15
N PRO A 16 -0.79 -7.41 24.25
CA PRO A 16 -1.04 -7.29 22.81
C PRO A 16 -1.76 -8.51 22.24
N ASP A 17 -1.61 -9.68 22.85
CA ASP A 17 -2.17 -10.94 22.33
C ASP A 17 -3.67 -11.08 22.59
N SER A 18 -4.25 -10.29 23.51
CA SER A 18 -5.70 -10.27 23.74
C SER A 18 -6.49 -9.45 22.72
N TRP A 19 -5.81 -8.82 21.75
CA TRP A 19 -6.44 -7.93 20.77
C TRP A 19 -6.56 -8.58 19.40
N ASP A 20 -7.68 -8.34 18.73
CA ASP A 20 -7.87 -8.68 17.33
C ASP A 20 -7.13 -7.67 16.44
N TRP A 21 -5.89 -8.01 16.10
CA TRP A 21 -5.03 -7.22 15.20
C TRP A 21 -5.60 -7.07 13.80
N TYR A 22 -6.40 -8.02 13.33
CA TYR A 22 -7.07 -7.94 12.04
C TYR A 22 -8.14 -6.84 12.06
N ALA A 23 -9.03 -6.86 13.05
CA ALA A 23 -10.06 -5.84 13.22
C ALA A 23 -9.45 -4.45 13.47
N LEU A 24 -8.38 -4.40 14.26
CA LEU A 24 -7.66 -3.17 14.58
C LEU A 24 -7.06 -2.55 13.30
N SER A 25 -6.33 -3.34 12.49
CA SER A 25 -5.69 -2.89 11.25
C SER A 25 -6.69 -2.39 10.19
N ARG A 26 -7.94 -2.88 10.21
CA ARG A 26 -8.99 -2.53 9.25
C ARG A 26 -9.83 -1.34 9.68
N ASN A 27 -10.28 -1.34 10.93
CA ASN A 27 -11.41 -0.50 11.37
C ASN A 27 -10.98 0.79 12.05
N TYR A 28 -9.72 0.85 12.52
CA TYR A 28 -9.16 2.00 13.22
C TYR A 28 -8.23 2.80 12.33
N LYS A 29 -8.13 4.11 12.59
CA LYS A 29 -7.11 4.99 12.03
C LYS A 29 -5.87 4.87 12.90
N LEU A 30 -4.80 4.30 12.34
CA LEU A 30 -3.55 4.07 13.03
C LEU A 30 -2.50 5.06 12.54
N SER A 31 -1.72 5.63 13.47
CA SER A 31 -0.55 6.42 13.10
C SER A 31 0.57 5.51 12.59
N GLU A 32 1.46 6.05 11.77
CA GLU A 32 2.64 5.32 11.32
C GLU A 32 3.52 4.86 12.48
N ASP A 33 3.67 5.69 13.53
CA ASP A 33 4.45 5.33 14.72
C ASP A 33 3.83 4.15 15.48
N PHE A 34 2.51 4.10 15.60
CA PHE A 34 1.83 2.94 16.15
C PHE A 34 2.11 1.68 15.31
N ILE A 35 2.04 1.80 13.98
CA ILE A 35 2.30 0.68 13.09
C ILE A 35 3.77 0.22 13.18
N ARG A 36 4.73 1.16 13.35
CA ARG A 36 6.15 0.83 13.60
C ARG A 36 6.32 0.03 14.88
N GLU A 37 5.68 0.50 15.96
CA GLU A 37 5.72 -0.14 17.28
C GLU A 37 5.21 -1.58 17.22
N PHE A 38 4.10 -1.81 16.50
CA PHE A 38 3.43 -3.11 16.43
C PHE A 38 3.58 -3.82 15.07
N LYS A 39 4.68 -3.56 14.36
CA LYS A 39 4.96 -4.05 13.00
C LYS A 39 4.94 -5.58 12.81
N ASN A 40 5.01 -6.33 13.90
CA ASN A 40 4.99 -7.80 13.90
C ASN A 40 3.61 -8.38 14.24
N LYS A 41 2.64 -7.54 14.59
CA LYS A 41 1.28 -7.96 14.97
C LYS A 41 0.22 -7.47 13.99
N VAL A 42 0.40 -6.26 13.44
CA VAL A 42 -0.53 -5.68 12.45
C VAL A 42 -0.65 -6.55 11.19
N ASP A 43 -1.84 -6.52 10.58
CA ASP A 43 -2.06 -7.14 9.28
C ASP A 43 -1.66 -6.18 8.16
N TRP A 44 -0.51 -6.45 7.53
CA TRP A 44 0.08 -5.60 6.49
C TRP A 44 -0.82 -5.38 5.27
N TYR A 45 -1.64 -6.36 4.90
CA TYR A 45 -2.58 -6.19 3.80
C TYR A 45 -3.66 -5.16 4.17
N ARG A 46 -4.21 -5.23 5.39
CA ARG A 46 -5.20 -4.26 5.88
C ARG A 46 -4.58 -2.89 6.09
N ILE A 47 -3.35 -2.82 6.62
CA ILE A 47 -2.58 -1.58 6.73
C ILE A 47 -2.45 -0.91 5.36
N CYS A 48 -2.01 -1.65 4.35
CA CYS A 48 -1.85 -1.15 2.99
C CYS A 48 -3.19 -0.72 2.35
N LYS A 49 -4.29 -1.40 2.65
CA LYS A 49 -5.59 -1.10 2.04
C LYS A 49 -6.30 0.08 2.70
N TYR A 50 -6.28 0.14 4.02
CA TYR A 50 -7.17 1.01 4.80
C TYR A 50 -6.47 2.22 5.40
N GLN A 51 -5.18 2.13 5.73
CA GLN A 51 -4.46 3.23 6.37
C GLN A 51 -3.90 4.21 5.32
N LYS A 52 -3.78 5.48 5.68
CA LYS A 52 -3.01 6.45 4.88
C LYS A 52 -1.54 6.27 5.23
N LEU A 53 -0.73 5.87 4.25
CA LEU A 53 0.70 5.65 4.41
C LEU A 53 1.44 6.67 3.57
N SER A 54 2.47 7.28 4.15
CA SER A 54 3.44 8.10 3.45
C SER A 54 4.38 7.23 2.62
N GLU A 55 4.97 7.82 1.60
CA GLU A 55 5.97 7.13 0.77
C GLU A 55 7.20 6.73 1.58
N ASN A 56 7.64 7.56 2.52
CA ASN A 56 8.75 7.23 3.43
C ASN A 56 8.45 5.97 4.25
N PHE A 57 7.24 5.85 4.77
CA PHE A 57 6.81 4.64 5.48
C PHE A 57 6.77 3.42 4.56
N ILE A 58 6.29 3.58 3.33
CA ILE A 58 6.28 2.49 2.35
C ILE A 58 7.72 2.07 2.00
N ARG A 59 8.68 3.00 1.88
CA ARG A 59 10.11 2.70 1.68
C ARG A 59 10.69 1.88 2.83
N GLU A 60 10.37 2.30 4.06
CA GLU A 60 10.81 1.68 5.30
C GLU A 60 10.33 0.22 5.40
N PHE A 61 9.06 -0.04 5.05
CA PHE A 61 8.42 -1.36 5.18
C PHE A 61 8.14 -2.06 3.84
N ARG A 62 8.89 -1.72 2.80
CA ARG A 62 8.69 -2.19 1.43
C ARG A 62 8.66 -3.71 1.27
N ASP A 63 9.37 -4.44 2.14
CA ASP A 63 9.46 -5.90 2.09
C ASP A 63 8.35 -6.61 2.89
N LYS A 64 7.59 -5.87 3.72
CA LYS A 64 6.39 -6.36 4.40
C LYS A 64 5.10 -6.03 3.64
N LEU A 65 5.14 -5.03 2.76
CA LEU A 65 4.01 -4.59 1.96
C LEU A 65 3.92 -5.36 0.64
N SER A 66 2.70 -5.71 0.24
CA SER A 66 2.45 -6.21 -1.12
C SER A 66 2.44 -5.05 -2.12
N TRP A 67 3.31 -5.09 -3.12
CA TRP A 67 3.35 -4.10 -4.20
C TRP A 67 2.04 -4.02 -4.99
N PHE A 68 1.33 -5.15 -5.15
CA PHE A 68 -0.03 -5.15 -5.70
C PHE A 68 -0.98 -4.28 -4.86
N GLY A 69 -0.90 -4.40 -3.53
CA GLY A 69 -1.69 -3.59 -2.61
C GLY A 69 -1.32 -2.10 -2.69
N VAL A 70 -0.04 -1.79 -2.78
CA VAL A 70 0.44 -0.40 -2.95
C VAL A 70 -0.12 0.20 -4.23
N LEU A 71 -0.01 -0.50 -5.37
CA LEU A 71 -0.51 -0.03 -6.67
C LEU A 71 -2.02 0.09 -6.72
N ARG A 72 -2.74 -0.77 -6.01
CA ARG A 72 -4.20 -0.74 -5.97
C ARG A 72 -4.75 0.38 -5.08
N TYR A 73 -4.13 0.62 -3.93
CA TYR A 73 -4.72 1.43 -2.85
C TYR A 73 -3.96 2.72 -2.53
N LYS A 74 -2.77 2.93 -3.11
CA LYS A 74 -1.95 4.11 -2.87
C LYS A 74 -1.76 4.90 -4.16
N LYS A 75 -1.86 6.22 -4.03
CA LYS A 75 -1.33 7.18 -5.00
C LYS A 75 0.15 7.35 -4.67
N ILE A 76 1.01 7.17 -5.69
CA ILE A 76 2.45 7.38 -5.56
C ILE A 76 2.89 8.58 -6.41
N SER A 77 4.00 9.18 -6.02
CA SER A 77 4.71 10.23 -6.73
C SER A 77 5.50 9.63 -7.89
N GLU A 78 5.92 10.51 -8.80
CA GLU A 78 6.79 10.15 -9.92
C GLU A 78 8.16 9.68 -9.44
N ASP A 79 8.75 10.37 -8.46
CA ASP A 79 10.06 9.99 -7.88
C ASP A 79 10.00 8.61 -7.24
N PHE A 80 8.96 8.33 -6.46
CA PHE A 80 8.76 7.01 -5.87
C PHE A 80 8.59 5.93 -6.94
N PHE A 81 7.84 6.25 -7.99
CA PHE A 81 7.64 5.36 -9.13
C PHE A 81 8.95 5.04 -9.85
N LEU A 82 9.79 6.05 -10.11
CA LEU A 82 11.08 5.88 -10.78
C LEU A 82 12.07 5.07 -9.92
N GLU A 83 12.09 5.30 -8.61
CA GLU A 83 12.95 4.56 -7.68
C GLU A 83 12.61 3.07 -7.61
N PHE A 84 11.32 2.73 -7.59
CA PHE A 84 10.87 1.34 -7.50
C PHE A 84 10.46 0.74 -8.83
N LYS A 85 10.86 1.34 -9.96
CA LYS A 85 10.43 0.92 -11.29
C LYS A 85 10.61 -0.59 -11.50
N ASP A 86 11.74 -1.19 -11.11
CA ASP A 86 11.99 -2.60 -11.38
C ASP A 86 11.06 -3.54 -10.61
N LYS A 87 10.57 -3.12 -9.43
CA LYS A 87 9.55 -3.85 -8.66
C LYS A 87 8.14 -3.61 -9.17
N LEU A 88 7.90 -2.40 -9.67
CA LEU A 88 6.60 -1.95 -10.13
C LEU A 88 6.29 -2.45 -11.54
N PHE A 89 7.21 -2.30 -12.50
CA PHE A 89 7.10 -2.70 -13.90
C PHE A 89 7.22 -4.22 -14.14
N ASN A 90 6.53 -5.02 -13.34
CA ASN A 90 6.17 -6.37 -13.79
C ASN A 90 5.05 -6.27 -14.84
N GLN A 91 4.87 -7.32 -15.64
CA GLN A 91 3.90 -7.38 -16.74
C GLN A 91 2.44 -7.07 -16.32
N TYR A 92 2.16 -7.03 -15.02
CA TYR A 92 0.84 -6.79 -14.48
C TYR A 92 0.61 -5.34 -14.02
N TYR A 93 1.63 -4.47 -13.92
CA TYR A 93 1.46 -3.10 -13.40
C TYR A 93 0.30 -2.36 -14.08
N PHE A 94 0.36 -2.30 -15.41
CA PHE A 94 -0.58 -1.55 -16.21
C PHE A 94 -1.99 -2.14 -16.05
N GLN A 95 -2.10 -3.46 -16.18
CA GLN A 95 -3.36 -4.18 -16.02
C GLN A 95 -3.96 -3.99 -14.62
N ILE A 96 -3.16 -4.10 -13.55
CA ILE A 96 -3.60 -3.86 -12.17
C ILE A 96 -4.12 -2.44 -12.02
N CYS A 97 -3.36 -1.44 -12.47
CA CYS A 97 -3.77 -0.04 -12.34
C CYS A 97 -5.07 0.23 -13.11
N CYS A 98 -5.24 -0.34 -14.31
CA CYS A 98 -6.47 -0.28 -15.11
C CYS A 98 -7.66 -0.95 -14.42
N CYS A 99 -7.52 -2.21 -13.98
CA CYS A 99 -8.58 -2.96 -13.31
C CYS A 99 -9.10 -2.23 -12.06
N TYR A 100 -8.23 -1.49 -11.36
CA TYR A 100 -8.57 -0.78 -10.13
C TYR A 100 -8.77 0.73 -10.30
N LYS A 101 -8.81 1.22 -11.55
CA LYS A 101 -9.06 2.63 -11.86
C LYS A 101 -8.11 3.59 -11.11
N ASN A 102 -6.85 3.19 -10.90
CA ASN A 102 -5.84 4.04 -10.27
C ASN A 102 -5.19 4.96 -11.31
N TYR A 103 -5.96 5.93 -11.80
CA TYR A 103 -5.59 6.77 -12.94
C TYR A 103 -4.29 7.56 -12.76
N ASN A 104 -3.93 7.93 -11.53
CA ASN A 104 -2.66 8.60 -11.27
C ASN A 104 -1.47 7.69 -11.62
N ASN A 105 -1.52 6.45 -11.15
CA ASN A 105 -0.47 5.47 -11.40
C ASN A 105 -0.45 5.05 -12.88
N ILE A 106 -1.62 4.94 -13.53
CA ILE A 106 -1.72 4.75 -14.99
C ILE A 106 -0.99 5.88 -15.73
N LYS A 107 -1.23 7.15 -15.34
CA LYS A 107 -0.61 8.32 -15.97
C LYS A 107 0.91 8.29 -15.85
N LEU A 108 1.44 7.91 -14.67
CA LEU A 108 2.88 7.75 -14.46
C LEU A 108 3.46 6.66 -15.38
N TYR A 109 2.79 5.51 -15.46
CA TYR A 109 3.22 4.43 -16.34
C TYR A 109 3.23 4.84 -17.83
N LEU A 110 2.19 5.52 -18.31
CA LEU A 110 2.13 6.00 -19.68
C LEU A 110 3.20 7.06 -19.96
N LYS A 111 3.47 7.96 -18.99
CA LYS A 111 4.49 9.01 -19.10
C LYS A 111 5.90 8.44 -19.24
N HIS A 112 6.21 7.38 -18.50
CA HIS A 112 7.54 6.78 -18.46
C HIS A 112 7.59 5.42 -19.16
N GLY A 113 6.69 5.17 -20.12
CA GLY A 113 6.47 3.89 -20.79
C GLY A 113 7.72 3.32 -21.45
N ILE A 114 8.53 2.61 -20.66
CA ILE A 114 9.55 1.67 -21.12
C ILE A 114 8.78 0.52 -21.80
N LYS A 115 8.86 0.50 -23.15
CA LYS A 115 8.26 -0.46 -24.10
C LYS A 115 7.22 -1.43 -23.51
N LEU A 116 5.94 -1.04 -23.56
CA LEU A 116 4.82 -1.99 -23.52
C LEU A 116 5.09 -3.10 -24.53
N ASP A 117 5.11 -4.35 -24.08
CA ASP A 117 5.00 -5.47 -25.01
C ASP A 117 3.67 -5.39 -25.77
N ASN A 118 3.61 -6.03 -26.94
CA ASN A 118 2.44 -5.97 -27.81
C ASN A 118 1.18 -6.56 -27.17
N HIS A 119 1.30 -7.38 -26.11
CA HIS A 119 0.17 -7.94 -25.39
C HIS A 119 -0.54 -6.87 -24.55
N SER A 120 0.23 -6.03 -23.87
CA SER A 120 -0.28 -4.95 -23.03
C SER A 120 -0.95 -3.82 -23.83
N ARG A 121 -0.53 -3.60 -25.10
CA ARG A 121 -1.17 -2.63 -26.01
C ARG A 121 -2.58 -3.02 -26.46
N LYS A 122 -2.88 -4.31 -26.60
CA LYS A 122 -4.20 -4.78 -27.09
C LYS A 122 -5.34 -4.49 -26.11
N ASN A 123 -5.05 -4.43 -24.82
CA ASN A 123 -6.03 -4.13 -23.77
C ASN A 123 -6.25 -2.62 -23.54
N LEU A 124 -5.64 -1.74 -24.36
CA LEU A 124 -5.76 -0.28 -24.23
C LEU A 124 -6.96 0.30 -25.00
N PHE A 125 -7.54 -0.47 -25.94
CA PHE A 125 -8.57 -0.01 -26.89
C PHE A 125 -9.86 -0.84 -26.87
N LEU A 126 -10.11 -1.58 -25.79
CA LEU A 126 -11.37 -2.28 -25.50
C LEU A 126 -11.90 -1.84 -24.14
#